data_AF-A0A1V3SHM3-F1
#
_entry.id   AF-A0A1V3SHM3-F1
#
_cell.length_a   1.000
_cell.length_b   1.000
_cell.length_c   1.000
_cell.angle_alpha   90.00
_cell.angle_beta   90.00
_cell.angle_gamma   90.00
#
_symmetry.space_group_name_H-M   'P 1'
#
loop_
_entity.id
_entity.type
_entity.pdbx_description
1 polymer ?
#
loop_
_entity_poly.entity_id
_entity_poly.type
_entity_poly.pdbx_seq_one_letter_code
_entity_poly.pdbx_strand_id
1 'polypeptide(L)'
;MKDFLRKLFGGASDSGVEDASDLCSHSGFVREAAVKSLVSRPQRGTLPMLLVRLNDWVPQVRVAANAAVRSLMQPTYLVDWITAIDAVVDLERTRRADHAPMLKEISLFLSRPEHLPQVIDATRTAGLRVRRFVFDAQWLAAQDDDDRVPLLERALSGDDVLMASRAVSQFAGLTSPERRRHLYQTACATPFAAVRHEAVRWLVENPDDATDGVVRAMDLDANSHVRWWCLRWLRSNGGVEHVAERAAEVASDELKSTRLRRAAMQWLLDIDPGRASAVSDSWLDSPWPRLRRDALLIRLVKSDADGKAHWLQQAFADPSPRVQKLLLDKAHRGAWVPPLPQLLQVVQRDPTIEKMLRVLSIRSLYPVWDRLECLLALWPMSKELGKENLLIAALAHWPQESRSYCHGPGSVQAARLAELWSARRQHLDAQLQQTLDFHLRTFGVV
;
A
#
# COMPACT_ATOMS: atom_id res chain seq x y z
N MET A 1 25.94 -3.31 14.46
CA MET A 1 26.61 -2.65 15.61
C MET A 1 27.99 -2.15 15.22
N LYS A 2 28.95 -3.03 14.88
CA LYS A 2 30.29 -2.63 14.43
C LYS A 2 30.28 -1.69 13.21
N ASP A 3 29.44 -1.95 12.20
CA ASP A 3 29.33 -1.08 11.01
C ASP A 3 28.60 0.25 11.28
N PHE A 4 27.71 0.29 12.27
CA PHE A 4 27.05 1.53 12.71
C PHE A 4 28.03 2.42 13.47
N LEU A 5 28.83 1.84 14.36
CA LEU A 5 29.87 2.55 15.09
C LEU A 5 31.00 3.02 14.15
N ARG A 6 31.45 2.20 13.19
CA ARG A 6 32.44 2.64 12.18
C ARG A 6 32.00 3.85 11.36
N LYS A 7 30.71 3.95 11.01
CA LYS A 7 30.16 5.11 10.28
C LYS A 7 30.13 6.39 11.13
N LEU A 8 30.01 6.27 12.45
CA LEU A 8 29.98 7.41 13.39
C LEU A 8 31.37 8.00 13.68
N PHE A 9 32.46 7.24 13.50
CA PHE A 9 33.79 7.59 14.01
C PHE A 9 34.90 7.68 12.95
N GLY A 10 34.60 8.17 11.75
CA GLY A 10 35.58 8.38 10.68
C GLY A 10 36.73 9.37 10.97
N GLY A 11 37.10 9.65 12.22
CA GLY A 11 38.21 10.54 12.58
C GLY A 11 38.45 10.85 14.07
N ALA A 12 38.22 9.94 15.02
CA ALA A 12 38.48 10.19 16.46
C ALA A 12 39.81 9.61 16.96
N SER A 13 40.44 10.29 17.94
CA SER A 13 41.75 10.00 18.55
C SER A 13 41.85 8.66 19.32
N ASP A 14 43.08 8.16 19.52
CA ASP A 14 43.44 6.82 20.05
C ASP A 14 42.65 6.37 21.30
N SER A 15 42.34 7.27 22.25
CA SER A 15 41.62 6.88 23.47
C SER A 15 40.13 6.61 23.26
N GLY A 16 39.49 7.23 22.27
CA GLY A 16 38.06 7.00 21.97
C GLY A 16 37.81 5.67 21.23
N VAL A 17 38.87 5.12 20.64
CA VAL A 17 38.84 3.87 19.86
C VAL A 17 38.82 2.64 20.77
N GLU A 18 39.52 2.68 21.91
CA GLU A 18 39.56 1.58 22.88
C GLU A 18 38.20 1.34 23.55
N ASP A 19 37.57 2.38 24.12
CA ASP A 19 36.24 2.28 24.73
C ASP A 19 35.18 1.81 23.70
N ALA A 20 35.28 2.24 22.44
CA ALA A 20 34.38 1.81 21.37
C ALA A 20 34.54 0.32 21.01
N SER A 21 35.77 -0.19 21.05
CA SER A 21 36.08 -1.61 20.87
C SER A 21 35.47 -2.44 22.01
N ASP A 22 35.65 -1.98 23.26
CA ASP A 22 35.18 -2.68 24.45
C ASP A 22 33.65 -2.73 24.54
N LEU A 23 32.93 -1.70 24.08
CA LEU A 23 31.47 -1.73 23.93
C LEU A 23 30.96 -2.79 22.94
N CYS A 24 31.83 -3.32 22.09
CA CYS A 24 31.55 -4.40 21.17
C CYS A 24 32.03 -5.77 21.66
N SER A 25 32.64 -5.84 22.85
CA SER A 25 33.09 -7.08 23.47
C SER A 25 31.93 -8.06 23.65
N HIS A 26 32.22 -9.37 23.61
CA HIS A 26 31.24 -10.40 23.94
C HIS A 26 30.97 -10.46 25.45
N SER A 27 31.94 -10.02 26.27
CA SER A 27 31.85 -10.01 27.74
C SER A 27 30.99 -8.86 28.24
N GLY A 28 29.95 -9.18 29.01
CA GLY A 28 29.09 -8.19 29.67
C GLY A 28 29.85 -7.31 30.66
N PHE A 29 30.82 -7.88 31.38
CA PHE A 29 31.66 -7.14 32.34
C PHE A 29 32.51 -6.07 31.66
N VAL A 30 33.13 -6.41 30.52
CA VAL A 30 33.94 -5.46 29.73
C VAL A 30 33.04 -4.32 29.21
N ARG A 31 31.86 -4.65 28.69
CA ARG A 31 30.91 -3.61 28.23
C ARG A 31 30.41 -2.73 29.37
N GLU A 32 30.13 -3.29 30.54
CA GLU A 32 29.71 -2.52 31.71
C GLU A 32 30.81 -1.56 32.17
N ALA A 33 32.07 -2.03 32.23
CA ALA A 33 33.22 -1.21 32.56
C ALA A 33 33.43 -0.08 31.54
N ALA A 34 33.31 -0.39 30.24
CA ALA A 34 33.40 0.62 29.17
C ALA A 34 32.29 1.69 29.28
N VAL A 35 31.05 1.30 29.57
CA VAL A 35 29.97 2.26 29.83
C VAL A 35 30.30 3.20 30.99
N LYS A 36 30.85 2.66 32.09
CA LYS A 36 31.27 3.46 33.25
C LYS A 36 32.45 4.38 32.93
N SER A 37 33.41 3.90 32.14
CA SER A 37 34.58 4.67 31.67
C SER A 37 34.16 5.89 30.85
N LEU A 38 33.26 5.69 29.88
CA LEU A 38 32.78 6.74 28.97
C LEU A 38 32.14 7.95 29.68
N VAL A 39 31.49 7.73 30.82
CA VAL A 39 30.86 8.82 31.60
C VAL A 39 31.91 9.67 32.31
N SER A 40 33.04 9.09 32.70
CA SER A 40 34.09 9.81 33.43
C SER A 40 34.80 10.86 32.57
N ARG A 41 34.81 10.67 31.25
CA ARG A 41 35.44 11.56 30.27
C ARG A 41 34.57 11.66 29.02
N PRO A 42 33.41 12.34 29.07
CA PRO A 42 32.51 12.44 27.93
C PRO A 42 33.20 13.15 26.76
N GLN A 43 33.12 12.57 25.58
CA GLN A 43 33.63 13.13 24.33
C GLN A 43 32.51 13.17 23.28
N ARG A 44 32.76 13.85 22.16
CA ARG A 44 31.83 13.81 21.01
C ARG A 44 31.60 12.36 20.60
N GLY A 45 30.34 11.96 20.51
CA GLY A 45 29.94 10.58 20.16
C GLY A 45 29.74 9.63 21.34
N THR A 46 30.03 10.06 22.58
CA THR A 46 29.72 9.27 23.80
C THR A 46 28.22 8.98 23.92
N LEU A 47 27.34 9.96 23.71
CA LEU A 47 25.89 9.79 23.86
C LEU A 47 25.29 8.72 22.94
N PRO A 48 25.53 8.72 21.61
CA PRO A 48 25.07 7.64 20.74
C PRO A 48 25.51 6.24 21.20
N MET A 49 26.74 6.10 21.71
CA MET A 49 27.27 4.84 22.22
C MET A 49 26.49 4.36 23.45
N LEU A 50 26.23 5.27 24.39
CA LEU A 50 25.47 4.99 25.61
C LEU A 50 24.00 4.65 25.30
N LEU A 51 23.36 5.40 24.38
CA LEU A 51 21.97 5.16 23.97
C LEU A 51 21.80 3.75 23.38
N VAL A 52 22.75 3.29 22.58
CA VAL A 52 22.74 1.92 22.05
C VAL A 52 22.81 0.89 23.19
N ARG A 53 23.55 1.17 24.28
CA ARG A 53 23.68 0.26 25.44
C ARG A 53 22.45 0.20 26.32
N LEU A 54 21.50 1.13 26.20
CA LEU A 54 20.20 1.00 26.85
C LEU A 54 19.48 -0.29 26.40
N ASN A 55 19.72 -0.75 25.16
CA ASN A 55 19.16 -1.99 24.61
C ASN A 55 20.18 -3.17 24.57
N ASP A 56 21.17 -3.18 25.46
CA ASP A 56 22.11 -4.30 25.61
C ASP A 56 21.37 -5.59 26.04
N TRP A 57 21.91 -6.77 25.72
CA TRP A 57 21.31 -8.02 26.17
C TRP A 57 21.56 -8.28 27.67
N VAL A 58 22.63 -7.73 28.26
CA VAL A 58 22.97 -7.91 29.69
C VAL A 58 22.25 -6.86 30.53
N PRO A 59 21.44 -7.26 31.53
CA PRO A 59 20.73 -6.31 32.40
C PRO A 59 21.64 -5.29 33.10
N GLN A 60 22.80 -5.72 33.61
CA GLN A 60 23.76 -4.88 34.33
C GLN A 60 24.33 -3.77 33.44
N VAL A 61 24.63 -4.10 32.17
CA VAL A 61 25.06 -3.11 31.17
C VAL A 61 23.96 -2.09 30.91
N ARG A 62 22.69 -2.52 30.82
CA ARG A 62 21.56 -1.60 30.66
C ARG A 62 21.41 -0.66 31.86
N VAL A 63 21.56 -1.17 33.08
CA VAL A 63 21.50 -0.36 34.31
C VAL A 63 22.62 0.68 34.32
N ALA A 64 23.85 0.28 33.99
CA ALA A 64 24.97 1.21 33.88
C ALA A 64 24.72 2.27 32.81
N ALA A 65 24.19 1.89 31.64
CA ALA A 65 23.87 2.82 30.56
C ALA A 65 22.75 3.79 30.95
N ASN A 66 21.74 3.32 31.70
CA ASN A 66 20.69 4.18 32.22
C ASN A 66 21.22 5.26 33.15
N ALA A 67 22.11 4.90 34.08
CA ALA A 67 22.74 5.87 34.99
C ALA A 67 23.63 6.87 34.22
N ALA A 68 24.41 6.35 33.27
CA ALA A 68 25.27 7.13 32.40
C ALA A 68 24.49 8.19 31.62
N VAL A 69 23.43 7.77 30.92
CA VAL A 69 22.60 8.67 30.11
C VAL A 69 21.97 9.77 30.97
N ARG A 70 21.44 9.43 32.15
CA ARG A 70 20.88 10.42 33.10
C ARG A 70 21.92 11.44 33.57
N SER A 71 23.14 11.01 33.88
CA SER A 71 24.19 11.93 34.31
C SER A 71 24.57 12.97 33.25
N LEU A 72 24.32 12.68 31.97
CA LEU A 72 24.58 13.58 30.84
C LEU A 72 23.37 14.44 30.45
N MET A 73 22.23 14.35 31.14
CA MET A 73 21.07 15.23 30.93
C MET A 73 21.28 16.61 31.57
N GLN A 74 22.33 17.31 31.15
CA GLN A 74 22.72 18.63 31.65
C GLN A 74 22.85 19.62 30.49
N PRO A 75 22.57 20.92 30.69
CA PRO A 75 22.66 21.93 29.62
C PRO A 75 24.03 21.97 28.93
N THR A 76 25.11 21.67 29.68
CA THR A 76 26.49 21.58 29.17
C THR A 76 26.68 20.56 28.05
N TYR A 77 25.83 19.54 27.96
CA TYR A 77 25.87 18.48 26.94
C TYR A 77 24.77 18.62 25.88
N LEU A 78 24.06 19.75 25.81
CA LEU A 78 22.93 19.93 24.88
C LEU A 78 23.34 19.73 23.40
N VAL A 79 24.52 20.23 23.01
CA VAL A 79 25.04 20.06 21.64
C VAL A 79 25.29 18.58 21.31
N ASP A 80 25.79 17.81 22.27
CA ASP A 80 26.01 16.36 22.10
C ASP A 80 24.67 15.63 21.98
N TRP A 81 23.64 16.04 22.73
CA TRP A 81 22.29 15.49 22.61
C TRP A 81 21.64 15.76 21.26
N ILE A 82 21.76 17.00 20.75
CA ILE A 82 21.28 17.37 19.41
C ILE A 82 21.98 16.51 18.36
N THR A 83 23.29 16.34 18.48
CA THR A 83 24.08 15.49 17.57
C THR A 83 23.68 14.01 17.66
N ALA A 84 23.20 13.57 18.83
CA ALA A 84 22.79 12.19 19.10
C ALA A 84 21.32 11.89 18.81
N ILE A 85 20.55 12.85 18.27
CA ILE A 85 19.09 12.72 18.20
C ILE A 85 18.62 11.53 17.34
N ASP A 86 19.35 11.18 16.28
CA ASP A 86 19.05 9.98 15.49
C ASP A 86 19.14 8.70 16.34
N ALA A 87 20.11 8.61 17.26
CA ALA A 87 20.26 7.47 18.16
C ALA A 87 19.13 7.42 19.21
N VAL A 88 18.60 8.58 19.62
CA VAL A 88 17.40 8.65 20.48
C VAL A 88 16.20 8.07 19.73
N VAL A 89 15.98 8.48 18.49
CA VAL A 89 14.84 7.97 17.71
C VAL A 89 15.00 6.49 17.32
N ASP A 90 16.23 6.02 17.10
CA ASP A 90 16.48 4.59 16.86
C ASP A 90 16.17 3.74 18.10
N LEU A 91 16.34 4.28 19.32
CA LEU A 91 16.01 3.58 20.57
C LEU A 91 14.52 3.21 20.65
N GLU A 92 13.60 4.06 20.13
CA GLU A 92 12.15 3.81 20.08
C GLU A 92 11.78 2.48 19.40
N ARG A 93 12.63 2.00 18.49
CA ARG A 93 12.38 0.78 17.71
C ARG A 93 12.93 -0.48 18.36
N THR A 94 13.73 -0.33 19.40
CA THR A 94 14.37 -1.44 20.05
C THR A 94 13.46 -2.05 21.11
N ARG A 95 13.53 -3.38 21.31
CA ARG A 95 12.50 -4.14 22.04
C ARG A 95 13.04 -5.05 23.15
N ARG A 96 14.33 -4.97 23.53
CA ARG A 96 14.89 -5.87 24.56
C ARG A 96 14.57 -5.41 25.98
N ALA A 97 14.11 -4.18 26.15
CA ALA A 97 13.58 -3.64 27.39
C ALA A 97 12.52 -2.58 27.05
N ASP A 98 11.75 -2.18 28.05
CA ASP A 98 10.88 -1.01 27.94
C ASP A 98 11.71 0.27 28.11
N HIS A 99 11.86 1.01 27.01
CA HIS A 99 12.61 2.28 26.98
C HIS A 99 11.71 3.50 27.13
N ALA A 100 10.39 3.33 27.23
CA ALA A 100 9.45 4.45 27.30
C ALA A 100 9.75 5.42 28.46
N PRO A 101 10.13 4.97 29.67
CA PRO A 101 10.49 5.89 30.76
C PRO A 101 11.72 6.76 30.42
N MET A 102 12.77 6.16 29.88
CA MET A 102 14.00 6.88 29.51
C MET A 102 13.75 7.85 28.36
N LEU A 103 13.02 7.42 27.33
CA LEU A 103 12.64 8.30 26.21
C LEU A 103 11.82 9.49 26.70
N LYS A 104 10.90 9.30 27.65
CA LYS A 104 10.15 10.40 28.28
C LYS A 104 11.07 11.38 29.01
N GLU A 105 12.05 10.88 29.78
CA GLU A 105 13.04 11.75 30.45
C GLU A 105 13.86 12.56 29.44
N ILE A 106 14.31 11.93 28.35
CA ILE A 106 15.05 12.60 27.27
C ILE A 106 14.18 13.67 26.60
N SER A 107 12.93 13.34 26.26
CA SER A 107 11.98 14.31 25.68
C SER A 107 11.78 15.48 26.63
N LEU A 108 11.52 15.26 27.92
CA LEU A 108 11.36 16.34 28.90
C LEU A 108 12.61 17.22 29.02
N PHE A 109 13.81 16.63 28.95
CA PHE A 109 15.06 17.39 28.96
C PHE A 109 15.20 18.27 27.71
N LEU A 110 14.90 17.73 26.51
CA LEU A 110 15.01 18.47 25.25
C LEU A 110 13.88 19.48 25.03
N SER A 111 12.73 19.26 25.66
CA SER A 111 11.55 20.14 25.63
C SER A 111 11.65 21.36 26.54
N ARG A 112 12.71 21.50 27.35
CA ARG A 112 12.84 22.67 28.24
C ARG A 112 12.88 23.96 27.41
N PRO A 113 12.24 25.06 27.84
CA PRO A 113 12.18 26.32 27.08
C PRO A 113 13.55 26.85 26.65
N GLU A 114 14.58 26.66 27.49
CA GLU A 114 15.96 27.06 27.22
C GLU A 114 16.70 26.17 26.19
N HIS A 115 16.24 24.93 25.98
CA HIS A 115 16.87 23.96 25.07
C HIS A 115 16.17 23.85 23.73
N LEU A 116 14.83 23.89 23.74
CA LEU A 116 13.99 23.58 22.61
C LEU A 116 14.27 24.41 21.35
N PRO A 117 14.53 25.74 21.42
CA PRO A 117 14.85 26.53 20.22
C PRO A 117 16.09 26.01 19.47
N GLN A 118 17.12 25.58 20.19
CA GLN A 118 18.34 25.02 19.60
C GLN A 118 18.08 23.65 18.97
N VAL A 119 17.24 22.82 19.62
CA VAL A 119 16.82 21.52 19.08
C VAL A 119 16.04 21.70 17.77
N ILE A 120 15.08 22.64 17.73
CA ILE A 120 14.29 22.92 16.52
C ILE A 120 15.19 23.41 15.39
N ASP A 121 16.09 24.35 15.67
CA ASP A 121 16.95 24.93 14.64
C ASP A 121 17.88 23.88 14.02
N ALA A 122 18.54 23.08 14.85
CA ALA A 122 19.47 22.05 14.41
C ALA A 122 18.81 20.87 13.68
N THR A 123 17.50 20.67 13.85
CA THR A 123 16.77 19.52 13.28
C THR A 123 15.83 19.87 12.14
N ARG A 124 15.85 21.13 11.67
CA ARG A 124 14.97 21.64 10.62
C ARG A 124 15.03 20.83 9.32
N THR A 125 16.23 20.36 8.96
CA THR A 125 16.49 19.55 7.74
C THR A 125 16.57 18.05 8.02
N ALA A 126 16.29 17.62 9.25
CA ALA A 126 16.39 16.23 9.63
C ALA A 126 15.30 15.36 8.97
N GLY A 127 15.53 14.04 8.98
CA GLY A 127 14.59 13.07 8.45
C GLY A 127 13.27 13.03 9.24
N LEU A 128 12.22 12.47 8.62
CA LEU A 128 10.84 12.40 9.16
C LEU A 128 10.78 11.90 10.62
N ARG A 129 11.63 10.93 10.96
CA ARG A 129 11.71 10.32 12.28
C ARG A 129 12.11 11.32 13.37
N VAL A 130 13.16 12.11 13.12
CA VAL A 130 13.60 13.17 14.03
C VAL A 130 12.55 14.28 14.09
N ARG A 131 11.97 14.69 12.96
CA ARG A 131 10.92 15.71 12.93
C ARG A 131 9.71 15.34 13.81
N ARG A 132 9.31 14.07 13.80
CA ARG A 132 8.23 13.55 14.66
C ARG A 132 8.59 13.61 16.14
N PHE A 133 9.80 13.20 16.51
CA PHE A 133 10.27 13.30 17.89
C PHE A 133 10.32 14.76 18.38
N VAL A 134 10.82 15.67 17.54
CA VAL A 134 10.89 17.10 17.85
C VAL A 134 9.49 17.75 17.89
N PHE A 135 8.53 17.24 17.11
CA PHE A 135 7.13 17.62 17.24
C PHE A 135 6.56 17.22 18.61
N ASP A 136 6.79 15.98 19.05
CA ASP A 136 6.35 15.52 20.36
C ASP A 136 7.00 16.36 21.49
N ALA A 137 8.28 16.72 21.32
CA ALA A 137 9.00 17.59 22.23
C ALA A 137 8.42 19.03 22.28
N GLN A 138 8.09 19.61 21.12
CA GLN A 138 7.41 20.91 21.04
C GLN A 138 6.02 20.86 21.71
N TRP A 139 5.27 19.78 21.49
CA TRP A 139 3.95 19.60 22.09
C TRP A 139 4.01 19.57 23.63
N LEU A 140 5.01 18.88 24.20
CA LEU A 140 5.23 18.85 25.65
C LEU A 140 5.58 20.23 26.24
N ALA A 141 6.26 21.07 25.47
CA ALA A 141 6.67 22.41 25.91
C ALA A 141 5.54 23.45 25.79
N ALA A 142 4.57 23.22 24.89
CA ALA A 142 3.50 24.14 24.58
C ALA A 142 2.52 24.31 25.76
N GLN A 143 2.37 25.55 26.23
CA GLN A 143 1.61 25.85 27.45
C GLN A 143 0.11 26.00 27.19
N ASP A 144 -0.24 26.61 26.07
CA ASP A 144 -1.61 26.97 25.73
C ASP A 144 -1.94 26.73 24.24
N ASP A 145 -3.14 27.16 23.84
CA ASP A 145 -3.59 27.03 22.45
C ASP A 145 -2.83 27.96 21.48
N ASP A 146 -2.20 29.05 21.95
CA ASP A 146 -1.41 29.96 21.10
C ASP A 146 -0.10 29.30 20.64
N ASP A 147 0.52 28.50 21.51
CA ASP A 147 1.65 27.66 21.14
C ASP A 147 1.24 26.46 20.27
N ARG A 148 0.13 25.81 20.63
CA ARG A 148 -0.28 24.52 20.06
C ARG A 148 -0.84 24.62 18.66
N VAL A 149 -1.68 25.62 18.37
CA VAL A 149 -2.33 25.72 17.06
C VAL A 149 -1.31 25.85 15.91
N PRO A 150 -0.31 26.76 15.95
CA PRO A 150 0.69 26.86 14.89
C PRO A 150 1.53 25.58 14.71
N LEU A 151 1.76 24.83 15.79
CA LEU A 151 2.43 23.53 15.71
C LEU A 151 1.59 22.50 14.94
N LEU A 152 0.30 22.45 15.22
CA LEU A 152 -0.64 21.53 14.57
C LEU A 152 -0.87 21.91 13.09
N GLU A 153 -1.02 23.19 12.76
CA GLU A 153 -1.16 23.67 11.38
C GLU A 153 0.05 23.32 10.51
N ARG A 154 1.27 23.49 11.05
CA ARG A 154 2.51 23.07 10.37
C ARG A 154 2.52 21.56 10.11
N ALA A 155 2.07 20.75 11.07
CA ALA A 155 2.02 19.31 10.92
C ALA A 155 0.97 18.85 9.89
N LEU A 156 -0.17 19.53 9.79
CA LEU A 156 -1.19 19.27 8.76
C LEU A 156 -0.72 19.65 7.35
N SER A 157 0.03 20.74 7.23
CA SER A 157 0.52 21.26 5.95
C SER A 157 1.74 20.53 5.40
N GLY A 158 2.36 19.65 6.20
CA GLY A 158 3.58 18.93 5.85
C GLY A 158 3.38 17.76 4.87
N ASP A 159 4.49 17.12 4.52
CA ASP A 159 4.56 15.95 3.64
C ASP A 159 4.45 14.60 4.37
N ASP A 160 4.27 14.63 5.70
CA ASP A 160 4.28 13.46 6.56
C ASP A 160 2.88 13.10 7.08
N VAL A 161 2.28 12.07 6.47
CA VAL A 161 0.96 11.56 6.89
C VAL A 161 0.91 11.18 8.37
N LEU A 162 2.01 10.67 8.95
CA LEU A 162 2.03 10.27 10.34
C LEU A 162 2.09 11.49 11.28
N MET A 163 2.74 12.59 10.86
CA MET A 163 2.66 13.85 11.62
C MET A 163 1.27 14.46 11.53
N ALA A 164 0.65 14.48 10.34
CA ALA A 164 -0.70 14.99 10.18
C ALA A 164 -1.71 14.19 11.02
N SER A 165 -1.63 12.86 11.01
CA SER A 165 -2.47 12.01 11.88
C SER A 165 -2.19 12.22 13.37
N ARG A 166 -0.92 12.37 13.77
CA ARG A 166 -0.59 12.74 15.16
C ARG A 166 -1.19 14.09 15.54
N ALA A 167 -1.13 15.08 14.66
CA ALA A 167 -1.72 16.39 14.92
C ALA A 167 -3.23 16.29 15.17
N VAL A 168 -3.98 15.58 14.31
CA VAL A 168 -5.42 15.40 14.52
C VAL A 168 -5.73 14.74 15.86
N SER A 169 -4.96 13.74 16.27
CA SER A 169 -5.16 13.07 17.58
C SER A 169 -5.00 14.00 18.78
N GLN A 170 -4.34 15.14 18.60
CA GLN A 170 -4.13 16.15 19.64
C GLN A 170 -5.20 17.24 19.67
N PHE A 171 -6.08 17.35 18.67
CA PHE A 171 -7.08 18.42 18.60
C PHE A 171 -8.00 18.42 19.82
N ALA A 172 -8.38 17.24 20.32
CA ALA A 172 -9.23 17.11 21.51
C ALA A 172 -8.62 17.76 22.76
N GLY A 173 -7.28 17.88 22.83
CA GLY A 173 -6.56 18.49 23.95
C GLY A 173 -6.51 20.03 23.94
N LEU A 174 -7.03 20.69 22.90
CA LEU A 174 -7.13 22.15 22.87
C LEU A 174 -8.32 22.65 23.69
N THR A 175 -8.13 23.82 24.29
CA THR A 175 -9.11 24.43 25.20
C THR A 175 -10.21 25.18 24.43
N SER A 176 -9.87 25.87 23.35
CA SER A 176 -10.79 26.64 22.51
C SER A 176 -11.55 25.77 21.50
N PRO A 177 -12.89 25.67 21.59
CA PRO A 177 -13.70 24.94 20.61
C PRO A 177 -13.57 25.50 19.18
N GLU A 178 -13.44 26.82 19.05
CA GLU A 178 -13.30 27.50 17.75
C GLU A 178 -11.98 27.13 17.07
N ARG A 179 -10.86 27.13 17.81
CA ARG A 179 -9.55 26.72 17.30
C ARG A 179 -9.52 25.26 16.91
N ARG A 180 -10.15 24.38 17.71
CA ARG A 180 -10.32 22.96 17.35
C ARG A 180 -11.05 22.81 16.03
N ARG A 181 -12.16 23.54 15.85
CA ARG A 181 -12.94 23.48 14.62
C ARG A 181 -12.14 23.98 13.42
N HIS A 182 -11.46 25.12 13.54
CA HIS A 182 -10.56 25.64 12.50
C HIS A 182 -9.52 24.60 12.05
N LEU A 183 -8.92 23.88 12.99
CA LEU A 183 -7.97 22.81 12.67
C LEU A 183 -8.62 21.61 11.97
N TYR A 184 -9.83 21.21 12.35
CA TYR A 184 -10.57 20.18 11.60
C TYR A 184 -10.93 20.64 10.19
N GLN A 185 -11.34 21.89 10.00
CA GLN A 185 -11.57 22.47 8.67
C GLN A 185 -10.28 22.49 7.83
N THR A 186 -9.16 22.84 8.45
CA THR A 186 -7.83 22.78 7.82
C THR A 186 -7.44 21.34 7.46
N ALA A 187 -7.71 20.38 8.34
CA ALA A 187 -7.43 18.97 8.12
C ALA A 187 -8.20 18.38 6.92
N CYS A 188 -9.41 18.89 6.65
CA CYS A 188 -10.19 18.53 5.46
C CYS A 188 -9.51 18.91 4.13
N ALA A 189 -8.60 19.88 4.11
CA ALA A 189 -7.87 20.28 2.90
C ALA A 189 -6.57 19.49 2.67
N THR A 190 -6.19 18.61 3.59
CA THR A 190 -4.91 17.88 3.52
C THR A 190 -4.87 16.86 2.39
N PRO A 191 -3.69 16.51 1.84
CA PRO A 191 -3.59 15.47 0.82
C PRO A 191 -3.91 14.06 1.36
N PHE A 192 -3.92 13.87 2.68
CA PHE A 192 -4.03 12.58 3.34
C PHE A 192 -5.48 12.17 3.61
N ALA A 193 -5.94 11.11 2.93
CA ALA A 193 -7.34 10.67 3.04
C ALA A 193 -7.77 10.26 4.46
N ALA A 194 -6.87 9.67 5.25
CA ALA A 194 -7.18 9.28 6.63
C ALA A 194 -7.44 10.51 7.53
N VAL A 195 -6.64 11.56 7.36
CA VAL A 195 -6.78 12.85 8.07
C VAL A 195 -8.08 13.55 7.65
N ARG A 196 -8.34 13.64 6.35
CA ARG A 196 -9.61 14.18 5.83
C ARG A 196 -10.83 13.43 6.35
N HIS A 197 -10.75 12.10 6.40
CA HIS A 197 -11.83 11.25 6.92
C HIS A 197 -12.12 11.52 8.40
N GLU A 198 -11.09 11.58 9.24
CA GLU A 198 -11.25 11.89 10.66
C GLU A 198 -11.82 13.29 10.87
N ALA A 199 -11.37 14.25 10.06
CA ALA A 199 -11.83 15.62 10.14
C ALA A 199 -13.29 15.82 9.70
N VAL A 200 -13.67 15.28 8.54
CA VAL A 200 -15.06 15.39 8.06
C VAL A 200 -16.02 14.65 8.99
N ARG A 201 -15.59 13.51 9.55
CA ARG A 201 -16.35 12.80 10.58
C ARG A 201 -16.64 13.71 11.77
N TRP A 202 -15.61 14.33 12.33
CA TRP A 202 -15.76 15.18 13.50
C TRP A 202 -16.68 16.36 13.23
N LEU A 203 -16.53 17.03 12.08
CA LEU A 203 -17.38 18.16 11.68
C LEU A 203 -18.85 17.74 11.50
N VAL A 204 -19.12 16.59 10.87
CA VAL A 204 -20.48 16.05 10.73
C VAL A 204 -21.10 15.66 12.07
N GLU A 205 -20.30 15.15 13.00
CA GLU A 205 -20.75 14.82 14.36
C GLU A 205 -20.92 16.06 15.26
N ASN A 206 -20.30 17.20 14.92
CA ASN A 206 -20.29 18.45 15.71
C ASN A 206 -20.58 19.69 14.84
N PRO A 207 -21.75 19.73 14.18
CA PRO A 207 -22.02 20.70 13.12
C PRO A 207 -22.12 22.14 13.61
N ASP A 208 -21.84 23.04 12.70
CA ASP A 208 -22.03 24.49 12.78
C ASP A 208 -22.41 25.06 11.40
N ASP A 209 -22.58 26.38 11.32
CA ASP A 209 -22.99 27.07 10.08
C ASP A 209 -21.99 26.88 8.92
N ALA A 210 -20.71 26.67 9.20
CA ALA A 210 -19.67 26.46 8.19
C ALA A 210 -19.57 25.00 7.71
N THR A 211 -20.14 24.05 8.45
CA THR A 211 -20.00 22.61 8.20
C THR A 211 -20.50 22.22 6.81
N ASP A 212 -21.64 22.77 6.38
CA ASP A 212 -22.23 22.44 5.09
C ASP A 212 -21.30 22.80 3.92
N GLY A 213 -20.67 23.98 3.95
CA GLY A 213 -19.73 24.42 2.93
C GLY A 213 -18.49 23.52 2.83
N VAL A 214 -17.93 23.13 3.98
CA VAL A 214 -16.75 22.25 4.03
C VAL A 214 -17.08 20.86 3.52
N VAL A 215 -18.21 20.29 3.96
CA VAL A 215 -18.65 18.95 3.55
C VAL A 215 -18.89 18.91 2.03
N ARG A 216 -19.56 19.93 1.47
CA ARG A 216 -19.87 20.02 0.03
C ARG A 216 -18.63 20.13 -0.86
N ALA A 217 -17.55 20.71 -0.35
CA ALA A 217 -16.27 20.74 -1.05
C ALA A 217 -15.67 19.33 -1.21
N MET A 218 -16.06 18.39 -0.35
CA MET A 218 -15.52 17.03 -0.26
C MET A 218 -16.45 15.95 -0.84
N ASP A 219 -17.64 16.30 -1.35
CA ASP A 219 -18.63 15.33 -1.86
C ASP A 219 -18.06 14.35 -2.90
N LEU A 220 -17.15 14.84 -3.74
CA LEU A 220 -16.48 14.07 -4.80
C LEU A 220 -15.04 13.68 -4.42
N ASP A 221 -14.73 13.56 -3.12
CA ASP A 221 -13.42 13.12 -2.66
C ASP A 221 -13.05 11.76 -3.28
N ALA A 222 -11.77 11.54 -3.56
CA ALA A 222 -11.30 10.27 -4.11
C ALA A 222 -11.50 9.09 -3.13
N ASN A 223 -11.50 9.33 -1.83
CA ASN A 223 -11.65 8.32 -0.80
C ASN A 223 -13.13 8.04 -0.48
N SER A 224 -13.51 6.76 -0.45
CA SER A 224 -14.89 6.32 -0.21
C SER A 224 -15.41 6.65 1.18
N HIS A 225 -14.57 6.59 2.22
CA HIS A 225 -15.00 6.87 3.59
C HIS A 225 -15.27 8.37 3.81
N VAL A 226 -14.48 9.25 3.17
CA VAL A 226 -14.76 10.69 3.16
C VAL A 226 -16.12 10.95 2.51
N ARG A 227 -16.34 10.42 1.31
CA ARG A 227 -17.64 10.57 0.60
C ARG A 227 -18.81 10.01 1.39
N TRP A 228 -18.62 8.91 2.13
CA TRP A 228 -19.66 8.34 2.97
C TRP A 228 -20.15 9.31 4.06
N TRP A 229 -19.24 10.04 4.71
CA TRP A 229 -19.61 11.06 5.68
C TRP A 229 -20.29 12.27 5.03
N CYS A 230 -19.80 12.71 3.86
CA CYS A 230 -20.47 13.76 3.10
C CYS A 230 -21.89 13.36 2.71
N LEU A 231 -22.07 12.14 2.23
CA LEU A 231 -23.37 11.60 1.89
C LEU A 231 -24.30 11.52 3.12
N ARG A 232 -23.78 11.06 4.26
CA ARG A 232 -24.54 11.02 5.51
C ARG A 232 -25.05 12.41 5.89
N TRP A 233 -24.20 13.44 5.77
CA TRP A 233 -24.58 14.84 6.00
C TRP A 233 -25.69 15.30 5.04
N LEU A 234 -25.52 15.07 3.74
CA LEU A 234 -26.48 15.47 2.70
C LEU A 234 -27.84 14.77 2.84
N ARG A 235 -27.88 13.52 3.31
CA ARG A 235 -29.15 12.83 3.58
C ARG A 235 -29.95 13.47 4.71
N SER A 236 -29.28 14.02 5.72
CA SER A 236 -29.92 14.69 6.84
C SER A 236 -30.27 16.15 6.55
N ASN A 237 -29.48 16.84 5.73
CA ASN A 237 -29.59 18.30 5.51
C ASN A 237 -30.05 18.68 4.09
N GLY A 238 -30.31 17.70 3.22
CA GLY A 238 -30.68 17.92 1.83
C GLY A 238 -29.49 18.20 0.90
N GLY A 239 -29.80 18.21 -0.40
CA GLY A 239 -28.82 18.46 -1.46
C GLY A 239 -28.19 17.22 -2.10
N VAL A 240 -28.67 16.01 -1.78
CA VAL A 240 -28.27 14.76 -2.46
C VAL A 240 -28.48 14.88 -3.98
N GLU A 241 -29.64 15.35 -4.43
CA GLU A 241 -29.94 15.45 -5.87
C GLU A 241 -29.00 16.41 -6.59
N HIS A 242 -28.74 17.59 -6.00
CA HIS A 242 -27.82 18.57 -6.59
C HIS A 242 -26.40 18.00 -6.77
N VAL A 243 -25.93 17.22 -5.79
CA VAL A 243 -24.63 16.55 -5.89
C VAL A 243 -24.67 15.42 -6.92
N ALA A 244 -25.80 14.74 -7.10
CA ALA A 244 -25.99 13.73 -8.14
C ALA A 244 -25.93 14.32 -9.56
N GLU A 245 -26.57 15.48 -9.77
CA GLU A 245 -26.48 16.24 -11.02
C GLU A 245 -25.03 16.62 -11.31
N ARG A 246 -24.37 17.30 -10.36
CA ARG A 246 -22.95 17.67 -10.48
C ARG A 246 -22.04 16.45 -10.70
N ALA A 247 -22.30 15.32 -10.04
CA ALA A 247 -21.52 14.10 -10.22
C ALA A 247 -21.69 13.52 -11.64
N ALA A 248 -22.89 13.57 -12.20
CA ALA A 248 -23.15 13.14 -13.58
C ALA A 248 -22.47 14.05 -14.60
N GLU A 249 -22.52 15.36 -14.41
CA GLU A 249 -21.78 16.33 -15.22
C GLU A 249 -20.28 16.07 -15.17
N VAL A 250 -19.71 15.97 -13.97
CA VAL A 250 -18.28 15.73 -13.76
C VAL A 250 -17.83 14.38 -14.34
N ALA A 251 -18.63 13.32 -14.21
CA ALA A 251 -18.29 12.01 -14.75
C ALA A 251 -18.31 11.98 -16.29
N SER A 252 -19.19 12.76 -16.91
CA SER A 252 -19.35 12.87 -18.37
C SER A 252 -18.36 13.85 -19.02
N ASP A 253 -17.90 14.86 -18.28
CA ASP A 253 -16.97 15.89 -18.78
C ASP A 253 -15.55 15.32 -19.02
N GLU A 254 -15.13 15.31 -20.29
CA GLU A 254 -13.83 14.80 -20.72
C GLU A 254 -12.66 15.71 -20.31
N LEU A 255 -12.90 16.98 -20.03
CA LEU A 255 -11.90 17.93 -19.56
C LEU A 255 -11.52 17.67 -18.10
N LYS A 256 -12.36 16.95 -17.34
CA LYS A 256 -12.05 16.58 -15.96
C LYS A 256 -11.06 15.43 -15.90
N SER A 257 -10.20 15.46 -14.87
CA SER A 257 -9.24 14.39 -14.64
C SER A 257 -9.93 13.03 -14.46
N THR A 258 -9.31 11.96 -14.98
CA THR A 258 -9.82 10.58 -14.81
C THR A 258 -10.06 10.23 -13.34
N ARG A 259 -9.26 10.78 -12.41
CA ARG A 259 -9.44 10.55 -10.96
C ARG A 259 -10.76 11.13 -10.46
N LEU A 260 -11.06 12.37 -10.83
CA LEU A 260 -12.28 13.06 -10.41
C LEU A 260 -13.52 12.44 -11.05
N ARG A 261 -13.47 12.13 -12.35
CA ARG A 261 -14.55 11.42 -13.07
C ARG A 261 -14.91 10.09 -12.39
N ARG A 262 -13.89 9.33 -11.97
CA ARG A 262 -14.08 8.07 -11.23
C ARG A 262 -14.69 8.28 -9.85
N ALA A 263 -14.25 9.29 -9.10
CA ALA A 263 -14.84 9.61 -7.80
C ALA A 263 -16.33 9.97 -7.94
N ALA A 264 -16.68 10.77 -8.95
CA ALA A 264 -18.06 11.14 -9.27
C ALA A 264 -18.92 9.93 -9.66
N MET A 265 -18.40 9.02 -10.50
CA MET A 265 -19.10 7.78 -10.82
C MET A 265 -19.33 6.88 -9.61
N GLN A 266 -18.34 6.75 -8.72
CA GLN A 266 -18.52 5.97 -7.49
C GLN A 266 -19.59 6.58 -6.59
N TRP A 267 -19.63 7.91 -6.50
CA TRP A 267 -20.70 8.62 -5.79
C TRP A 267 -22.07 8.32 -6.41
N LEU A 268 -22.19 8.38 -7.74
CA LEU A 268 -23.45 8.05 -8.45
C LEU A 268 -23.88 6.60 -8.20
N LEU A 269 -22.95 5.65 -8.19
CA LEU A 269 -23.28 4.25 -7.91
C LEU A 269 -23.87 4.03 -6.52
N ASP A 270 -23.49 4.87 -5.54
CA ASP A 270 -24.01 4.80 -4.18
C ASP A 270 -25.42 5.41 -4.03
N ILE A 271 -25.84 6.27 -4.98
CA ILE A 271 -27.04 7.13 -4.83
C ILE A 271 -28.05 7.03 -5.97
N ASP A 272 -27.59 7.11 -7.20
CA ASP A 272 -28.43 6.95 -8.39
C ASP A 272 -27.76 5.96 -9.35
N PRO A 273 -27.89 4.64 -9.09
CA PRO A 273 -27.33 3.62 -9.95
C PRO A 273 -27.88 3.71 -11.38
N GLY A 274 -29.11 4.22 -11.57
CA GLY A 274 -29.72 4.41 -12.89
C GLY A 274 -28.92 5.40 -13.73
N ARG A 275 -28.68 6.59 -13.19
CA ARG A 275 -27.85 7.63 -13.80
C ARG A 275 -26.39 7.21 -13.96
N ALA A 276 -25.83 6.51 -12.97
CA ALA A 276 -24.49 5.91 -13.09
C ALA A 276 -24.40 4.98 -14.31
N SER A 277 -25.45 4.20 -14.58
CA SER A 277 -25.55 3.37 -15.78
C SER A 277 -25.47 4.22 -17.04
N ALA A 278 -26.35 5.21 -17.17
CA ALA A 278 -26.43 6.04 -18.38
C ALA A 278 -25.08 6.72 -18.68
N VAL A 279 -24.42 7.25 -17.64
CA VAL A 279 -23.09 7.86 -17.79
C VAL A 279 -22.03 6.82 -18.19
N SER A 280 -22.09 5.61 -17.65
CA SER A 280 -21.10 4.55 -17.93
C SER A 280 -21.08 4.10 -19.40
N ASP A 281 -22.14 4.32 -20.18
CA ASP A 281 -22.15 3.98 -21.61
C ASP A 281 -21.07 4.77 -22.36
N SER A 282 -20.94 6.07 -22.09
CA SER A 282 -19.89 6.93 -22.68
C SER A 282 -18.47 6.48 -22.32
N TRP A 283 -18.31 5.71 -21.24
CA TRP A 283 -17.01 5.26 -20.77
C TRP A 283 -16.54 3.96 -21.43
N LEU A 284 -17.42 3.20 -22.09
CA LEU A 284 -17.07 1.95 -22.77
C LEU A 284 -16.08 2.18 -23.91
N ASP A 285 -16.20 3.31 -24.62
CA ASP A 285 -15.32 3.68 -25.73
C ASP A 285 -14.24 4.71 -25.33
N SER A 286 -14.10 4.97 -24.03
CA SER A 286 -13.14 5.98 -23.54
C SER A 286 -11.71 5.63 -23.95
N PRO A 287 -10.86 6.60 -24.35
CA PRO A 287 -9.44 6.34 -24.58
C PRO A 287 -8.71 5.86 -23.32
N TRP A 288 -9.27 6.11 -22.13
CA TRP A 288 -8.66 5.78 -20.84
C TRP A 288 -9.07 4.39 -20.35
N PRO A 289 -8.15 3.41 -20.28
CA PRO A 289 -8.51 2.03 -19.90
C PRO A 289 -9.12 1.89 -18.50
N ARG A 290 -8.84 2.83 -17.59
CA ARG A 290 -9.43 2.82 -16.24
C ARG A 290 -10.94 3.10 -16.28
N LEU A 291 -11.40 3.97 -17.18
CA LEU A 291 -12.82 4.29 -17.33
C LEU A 291 -13.56 3.13 -17.99
N ARG A 292 -13.01 2.56 -19.09
CA ARG A 292 -13.57 1.36 -19.73
C ARG A 292 -13.72 0.20 -18.76
N ARG A 293 -12.68 -0.08 -17.94
CA ARG A 293 -12.74 -1.11 -16.89
C ARG A 293 -13.89 -0.87 -15.91
N ASP A 294 -14.03 0.36 -15.42
CA ASP A 294 -15.06 0.68 -14.44
C ASP A 294 -16.47 0.62 -15.07
N ALA A 295 -16.63 1.06 -16.32
CA ALA A 295 -17.87 0.92 -17.08
C ALA A 295 -18.28 -0.55 -17.25
N LEU A 296 -17.35 -1.40 -17.66
CA LEU A 296 -17.58 -2.85 -17.78
C LEU A 296 -17.96 -3.46 -16.42
N LEU A 297 -17.33 -3.04 -15.32
CA LEU A 297 -17.70 -3.51 -13.99
C LEU A 297 -19.14 -3.13 -13.63
N ILE A 298 -19.56 -1.90 -13.94
CA ILE A 298 -20.94 -1.44 -13.72
C ILE A 298 -21.93 -2.31 -14.52
N ARG A 299 -21.61 -2.61 -15.78
CA ARG A 299 -22.44 -3.48 -16.65
C ARG A 299 -22.52 -4.90 -16.08
N LEU A 300 -21.40 -5.48 -15.66
CA LEU A 300 -21.36 -6.82 -15.06
C LEU A 300 -22.22 -6.96 -13.81
N VAL A 301 -22.29 -5.93 -12.97
CA VAL A 301 -23.10 -5.96 -11.74
C VAL A 301 -24.59 -6.00 -12.07
N LYS A 302 -25.01 -5.37 -13.16
CA LYS A 302 -26.43 -5.22 -13.53
C LYS A 302 -26.95 -6.31 -14.47
N SER A 303 -26.06 -7.00 -15.16
CA SER A 303 -26.45 -8.03 -16.11
C SER A 303 -26.85 -9.35 -15.44
N ASP A 304 -27.72 -10.09 -16.12
CA ASP A 304 -28.00 -11.50 -15.88
C ASP A 304 -26.79 -12.37 -16.29
N ALA A 305 -26.95 -13.70 -16.31
CA ALA A 305 -25.87 -14.63 -16.64
C ALA A 305 -25.33 -14.40 -18.06
N ASP A 306 -26.23 -14.25 -19.04
CA ASP A 306 -25.86 -14.09 -20.45
C ASP A 306 -25.24 -12.71 -20.73
N GLY A 307 -25.77 -11.65 -20.11
CA GLY A 307 -25.17 -10.33 -20.19
C GLY A 307 -23.80 -10.28 -19.50
N LYS A 308 -23.63 -10.96 -18.36
CA LYS A 308 -22.30 -11.09 -17.71
C LYS A 308 -21.29 -11.77 -18.62
N ALA A 309 -21.73 -12.82 -19.31
CA ALA A 309 -20.92 -13.51 -20.28
C ALA A 309 -20.45 -12.58 -21.41
N HIS A 310 -21.39 -11.82 -21.98
CA HIS A 310 -21.11 -10.82 -23.00
C HIS A 310 -20.06 -9.79 -22.55
N TRP A 311 -20.23 -9.18 -21.37
CA TRP A 311 -19.31 -8.14 -20.89
C TRP A 311 -17.94 -8.66 -20.48
N LEU A 312 -17.85 -9.90 -19.98
CA LEU A 312 -16.57 -10.55 -19.72
C LEU A 312 -15.80 -10.83 -21.01
N GLN A 313 -16.50 -11.22 -22.08
CA GLN A 313 -15.91 -11.37 -23.41
C GLN A 313 -15.43 -10.03 -23.96
N GLN A 314 -16.21 -8.96 -23.83
CA GLN A 314 -15.80 -7.60 -24.21
C GLN A 314 -14.55 -7.15 -23.44
N ALA A 315 -14.51 -7.38 -22.13
CA ALA A 315 -13.34 -7.04 -21.31
C ALA A 315 -12.07 -7.77 -21.78
N PHE A 316 -12.20 -9.02 -22.22
CA PHE A 316 -11.08 -9.81 -22.74
C PHE A 316 -10.61 -9.36 -24.13
N ALA A 317 -11.54 -8.89 -24.97
CA ALA A 317 -11.22 -8.35 -26.29
C ALA A 317 -10.55 -6.96 -26.23
N ASP A 318 -10.72 -6.22 -25.13
CA ASP A 318 -10.17 -4.87 -24.95
C ASP A 318 -8.64 -4.83 -25.19
N PRO A 319 -8.09 -3.82 -25.89
CA PRO A 319 -6.65 -3.73 -26.17
C PRO A 319 -5.80 -3.55 -24.89
N SER A 320 -6.38 -3.05 -23.79
CA SER A 320 -5.63 -2.76 -22.58
C SER A 320 -5.48 -3.98 -21.67
N PRO A 321 -4.24 -4.32 -21.27
CA PRO A 321 -3.98 -5.32 -20.25
C PRO A 321 -4.74 -5.12 -18.93
N ARG A 322 -5.04 -3.87 -18.58
CA ARG A 322 -5.74 -3.53 -17.34
C ARG A 322 -7.22 -3.90 -17.39
N VAL A 323 -7.86 -3.75 -18.55
CA VAL A 323 -9.27 -4.09 -18.76
C VAL A 323 -9.42 -5.60 -18.83
N GLN A 324 -8.56 -6.26 -19.60
CA GLN A 324 -8.56 -7.73 -19.72
C GLN A 324 -8.36 -8.47 -18.38
N LYS A 325 -7.64 -7.86 -17.41
CA LYS A 325 -7.51 -8.42 -16.05
C LYS A 325 -8.85 -8.50 -15.29
N LEU A 326 -9.89 -7.77 -15.71
CA LEU A 326 -11.23 -7.88 -15.12
C LEU A 326 -11.79 -9.29 -15.26
N LEU A 327 -11.58 -9.94 -16.42
CA LEU A 327 -11.98 -11.33 -16.63
C LEU A 327 -11.34 -12.25 -15.58
N LEU A 328 -10.02 -12.14 -15.41
CA LEU A 328 -9.27 -12.98 -14.46
C LEU A 328 -9.80 -12.85 -13.03
N ASP A 329 -9.96 -11.60 -12.56
CA ASP A 329 -10.42 -11.33 -11.20
C ASP A 329 -11.83 -11.89 -10.94
N LYS A 330 -12.71 -11.84 -11.94
CA LYS A 330 -14.07 -12.38 -11.81
C LYS A 330 -14.10 -13.90 -11.93
N ALA A 331 -13.41 -14.48 -12.91
CA ALA A 331 -13.33 -15.91 -13.14
C ALA A 331 -12.78 -16.66 -11.90
N HIS A 332 -11.70 -16.17 -11.29
CA HIS A 332 -11.13 -16.79 -10.08
C HIS A 332 -12.02 -16.66 -8.83
N ARG A 333 -12.95 -15.70 -8.81
CA ARG A 333 -13.93 -15.55 -7.72
C ARG A 333 -15.21 -16.37 -7.97
N GLY A 334 -15.18 -17.32 -8.91
CA GLY A 334 -16.30 -18.19 -9.24
C GLY A 334 -17.37 -17.53 -10.10
N ALA A 335 -17.08 -16.39 -10.74
CA ALA A 335 -17.95 -15.89 -11.79
C ALA A 335 -17.88 -16.79 -13.03
N TRP A 336 -18.77 -16.54 -13.98
CA TRP A 336 -18.78 -17.21 -15.27
C TRP A 336 -17.42 -17.11 -15.97
N VAL A 337 -17.00 -18.22 -16.59
CA VAL A 337 -15.78 -18.32 -17.38
C VAL A 337 -16.18 -18.49 -18.84
N PRO A 338 -15.66 -17.67 -19.77
CA PRO A 338 -16.03 -17.79 -21.18
C PRO A 338 -15.68 -19.15 -21.77
N PRO A 339 -16.50 -19.71 -22.67
CA PRO A 339 -16.15 -20.91 -23.42
C PRO A 339 -14.77 -20.76 -24.05
N LEU A 340 -13.93 -21.77 -23.85
CA LEU A 340 -12.56 -21.77 -24.34
C LEU A 340 -12.45 -21.41 -25.85
N PRO A 341 -13.31 -21.92 -26.76
CA PRO A 341 -13.26 -21.53 -28.17
C PRO A 341 -13.41 -20.02 -28.41
N GLN A 342 -14.24 -19.33 -27.61
CA GLN A 342 -14.42 -17.88 -27.74
C GLN A 342 -13.18 -17.11 -27.30
N LEU A 343 -12.52 -17.55 -26.22
CA LEU A 343 -11.26 -16.95 -25.79
C LEU A 343 -10.18 -17.15 -26.85
N LEU A 344 -10.04 -18.38 -27.37
CA LEU A 344 -9.08 -18.70 -28.41
C LEU A 344 -9.30 -17.86 -29.66
N GLN A 345 -10.55 -17.64 -30.09
CA GLN A 345 -10.86 -16.74 -31.20
C GLN A 345 -10.39 -15.30 -30.95
N VAL A 346 -10.59 -14.77 -29.73
CA VAL A 346 -10.12 -13.40 -29.39
C VAL A 346 -8.60 -13.30 -29.45
N VAL A 347 -7.88 -14.33 -28.99
CA VAL A 347 -6.41 -14.31 -29.06
C VAL A 347 -5.91 -14.56 -30.49
N GLN A 348 -6.57 -15.40 -31.28
CA GLN A 348 -6.22 -15.66 -32.68
C GLN A 348 -6.41 -14.41 -33.57
N ARG A 349 -7.43 -13.59 -33.29
CA ARG A 349 -7.67 -12.34 -34.05
C ARG A 349 -6.64 -11.25 -33.79
N ASP A 350 -6.07 -11.22 -32.59
CA ASP A 350 -5.11 -10.21 -32.16
C ASP A 350 -4.11 -10.84 -31.17
N PRO A 351 -3.08 -11.53 -31.70
CA PRO A 351 -2.15 -12.30 -30.89
C PRO A 351 -1.22 -11.37 -30.11
N THR A 352 -1.33 -11.41 -28.79
CA THR A 352 -0.42 -10.71 -27.88
C THR A 352 0.05 -11.63 -26.77
N ILE A 353 1.26 -11.39 -26.26
CA ILE A 353 1.82 -12.17 -25.15
C ILE A 353 0.88 -12.08 -23.93
N GLU A 354 0.33 -10.92 -23.65
CA GLU A 354 -0.55 -10.71 -22.49
C GLU A 354 -1.87 -11.47 -22.61
N LYS A 355 -2.50 -11.53 -23.80
CA LYS A 355 -3.72 -12.32 -24.02
C LYS A 355 -3.43 -13.82 -23.89
N MET A 356 -2.32 -14.29 -24.45
CA MET A 356 -1.88 -15.69 -24.30
C MET A 356 -1.67 -16.05 -22.82
N LEU A 357 -0.92 -15.24 -22.07
CA LEU A 357 -0.68 -15.46 -20.64
C LEU A 357 -1.98 -15.45 -19.82
N ARG A 358 -2.97 -14.63 -20.20
CA ARG A 358 -4.29 -14.61 -19.56
C ARG A 358 -5.03 -15.92 -19.77
N VAL A 359 -5.13 -16.40 -21.01
CA VAL A 359 -5.76 -17.71 -21.30
C VAL A 359 -5.07 -18.81 -20.49
N LEU A 360 -3.74 -18.82 -20.46
CA LEU A 360 -2.97 -19.77 -19.67
C LEU A 360 -3.26 -19.67 -18.17
N SER A 361 -3.53 -18.48 -17.63
CA SER A 361 -3.83 -18.29 -16.20
C SER A 361 -5.21 -18.81 -15.78
N ILE A 362 -6.23 -18.72 -16.64
CA ILE A 362 -7.59 -19.22 -16.36
C ILE A 362 -7.83 -20.64 -16.86
N ARG A 363 -6.87 -21.25 -17.56
CA ARG A 363 -6.99 -22.63 -18.04
C ARG A 363 -7.37 -23.60 -16.91
N SER A 364 -6.86 -23.39 -15.70
CA SER A 364 -7.12 -24.24 -14.54
C SER A 364 -8.59 -24.25 -14.11
N LEU A 365 -9.41 -23.31 -14.59
CA LEU A 365 -10.84 -23.25 -14.33
C LEU A 365 -11.66 -24.15 -15.27
N TYR A 366 -11.05 -24.71 -16.31
CA TYR A 366 -11.73 -25.60 -17.26
C TYR A 366 -11.53 -27.08 -16.91
N PRO A 367 -12.41 -27.98 -17.40
CA PRO A 367 -12.17 -29.42 -17.41
C PRO A 367 -10.81 -29.81 -18.00
N VAL A 368 -10.23 -30.92 -17.54
CA VAL A 368 -8.86 -31.34 -17.90
C VAL A 368 -8.63 -31.47 -19.42
N TRP A 369 -9.65 -31.93 -20.17
CA TRP A 369 -9.55 -32.12 -21.60
C TRP A 369 -9.59 -30.80 -22.37
N ASP A 370 -10.43 -29.85 -21.92
CA ASP A 370 -10.43 -28.48 -22.45
C ASP A 370 -9.08 -27.79 -22.21
N ARG A 371 -8.41 -28.08 -21.08
CA ARG A 371 -7.05 -27.57 -20.84
C ARG A 371 -6.06 -28.05 -21.87
N LEU A 372 -6.09 -29.35 -22.21
CA LEU A 372 -5.20 -29.90 -23.22
C LEU A 372 -5.50 -29.28 -24.60
N GLU A 373 -6.78 -29.19 -24.97
CA GLU A 373 -7.24 -28.56 -26.20
C GLU A 373 -6.73 -27.11 -26.29
N CYS A 374 -6.85 -26.36 -25.19
CA CYS A 374 -6.33 -25.00 -25.06
C CYS A 374 -4.82 -24.92 -25.35
N LEU A 375 -4.02 -25.75 -24.67
CA LEU A 375 -2.57 -25.74 -24.80
C LEU A 375 -2.12 -26.06 -26.23
N LEU A 376 -2.76 -27.05 -26.87
CA LEU A 376 -2.46 -27.42 -28.26
C LEU A 376 -2.93 -26.34 -29.26
N ALA A 377 -4.08 -25.71 -29.01
CA ALA A 377 -4.62 -24.65 -29.86
C ALA A 377 -3.80 -23.35 -29.79
N LEU A 378 -3.16 -23.06 -28.66
CA LEU A 378 -2.26 -21.90 -28.50
C LEU A 378 -0.90 -22.09 -29.18
N TRP A 379 -0.56 -23.29 -29.64
CA TRP A 379 0.77 -23.59 -30.19
C TRP A 379 1.21 -22.66 -31.33
N PRO A 380 0.41 -22.45 -32.42
CA PRO A 380 0.85 -21.60 -33.54
C PRO A 380 1.21 -20.18 -33.11
N MET A 381 0.42 -19.63 -32.19
CA MET A 381 0.62 -18.30 -31.65
C MET A 381 1.83 -18.23 -30.72
N SER A 382 2.08 -19.26 -29.91
CA SER A 382 3.28 -19.28 -29.08
C SER A 382 4.56 -19.23 -29.92
N LYS A 383 4.54 -19.85 -31.11
CA LYS A 383 5.64 -19.81 -32.06
C LYS A 383 5.80 -18.42 -32.68
N GLU A 384 4.69 -17.79 -33.09
CA GLU A 384 4.69 -16.42 -33.58
C GLU A 384 5.24 -15.42 -32.55
N LEU A 385 4.91 -15.62 -31.27
CA LEU A 385 5.30 -14.74 -30.17
C LEU A 385 6.65 -15.12 -29.51
N GLY A 386 7.32 -16.18 -29.95
CA GLY A 386 8.58 -16.68 -29.36
C GLY A 386 8.45 -17.13 -27.90
N LYS A 387 7.34 -17.80 -27.56
CA LYS A 387 6.96 -18.27 -26.21
C LYS A 387 6.66 -19.76 -26.14
N GLU A 388 7.21 -20.55 -27.04
CA GLU A 388 7.04 -22.01 -27.11
C GLU A 388 7.41 -22.69 -25.79
N ASN A 389 8.51 -22.26 -25.16
CA ASN A 389 8.97 -22.80 -23.88
C ASN A 389 7.90 -22.71 -22.76
N LEU A 390 7.06 -21.67 -22.78
CA LEU A 390 5.97 -21.53 -21.80
C LEU A 390 4.88 -22.59 -22.04
N LEU A 391 4.54 -22.87 -23.31
CA LEU A 391 3.59 -23.93 -23.63
C LEU A 391 4.15 -25.32 -23.40
N ILE A 392 5.42 -25.56 -23.72
CA ILE A 392 6.10 -26.83 -23.45
C ILE A 392 6.07 -27.13 -21.95
N ALA A 393 6.41 -26.14 -21.11
CA ALA A 393 6.35 -26.29 -19.66
C ALA A 393 4.92 -26.58 -19.17
N ALA A 394 3.91 -25.90 -19.74
CA ALA A 394 2.51 -26.15 -19.38
C ALA A 394 2.00 -27.53 -19.84
N LEU A 395 2.38 -27.98 -21.04
CA LEU A 395 2.09 -29.31 -21.58
C LEU A 395 2.76 -30.40 -20.75
N ALA A 396 4.00 -30.19 -20.31
CA ALA A 396 4.73 -31.13 -19.45
C ALA A 396 4.09 -31.29 -18.06
N HIS A 397 3.37 -30.28 -17.58
CA HIS A 397 2.64 -30.36 -16.31
C HIS A 397 1.26 -31.03 -16.43
N TRP A 398 0.62 -30.97 -17.60
CA TRP A 398 -0.73 -31.50 -17.82
C TRP A 398 -0.91 -32.99 -17.41
N PRO A 399 0.03 -33.92 -17.69
CA PRO A 399 -0.06 -35.31 -17.22
C PRO A 399 -0.22 -35.47 -15.70
N GLN A 400 0.31 -34.53 -14.91
CA GLN A 400 0.17 -34.55 -13.46
C GLN A 400 -1.23 -34.09 -13.05
N GLU A 401 -1.77 -33.07 -13.73
CA GLU A 401 -3.12 -32.56 -13.51
C GLU A 401 -4.21 -33.58 -13.91
N SER A 402 -3.93 -34.46 -14.88
CA SER A 402 -4.90 -35.43 -15.39
C SER A 402 -5.03 -36.71 -14.57
N ARG A 403 -4.12 -36.98 -13.62
CA ARG A 403 -4.13 -38.20 -12.80
C ARG A 403 -5.40 -38.40 -11.98
N SER A 404 -6.07 -37.32 -11.59
CA SER A 404 -7.31 -37.36 -10.82
C SER A 404 -8.56 -37.59 -11.68
N TYR A 405 -8.43 -37.68 -13.00
CA TYR A 405 -9.56 -37.85 -13.93
C TYR A 405 -9.59 -39.27 -14.48
N CYS A 406 -10.73 -39.94 -14.35
CA CYS A 406 -10.95 -41.32 -14.80
C CYS A 406 -11.80 -41.41 -16.09
N HIS A 407 -12.33 -40.29 -16.58
CA HIS A 407 -13.16 -40.24 -17.77
C HIS A 407 -12.41 -39.62 -18.95
N GLY A 408 -12.47 -40.28 -20.11
CA GLY A 408 -11.98 -39.73 -21.37
C GLY A 408 -12.85 -38.58 -21.89
N PRO A 409 -12.38 -37.84 -22.90
CA PRO A 409 -13.16 -36.79 -23.55
C PRO A 409 -14.33 -37.41 -24.34
N GLY A 410 -15.39 -36.63 -24.58
CA GLY A 410 -16.47 -37.05 -25.48
C GLY A 410 -15.96 -37.23 -26.93
N SER A 411 -16.64 -38.02 -27.75
CA SER A 411 -16.18 -38.39 -29.10
C SER A 411 -15.80 -37.20 -29.99
N VAL A 412 -16.59 -36.12 -29.98
CA VAL A 412 -16.31 -34.89 -30.72
C VAL A 412 -15.06 -34.17 -30.20
N GLN A 413 -14.83 -34.18 -28.90
CA GLN A 413 -13.63 -33.60 -28.31
C GLN A 413 -12.40 -34.48 -28.54
N ALA A 414 -12.54 -35.81 -28.47
CA ALA A 414 -11.49 -36.76 -28.79
C ALA A 414 -10.98 -36.57 -30.23
N ALA A 415 -11.88 -36.46 -31.20
CA ALA A 415 -11.52 -36.22 -32.61
C ALA A 415 -10.73 -34.91 -32.79
N ARG A 416 -11.18 -33.82 -32.14
CA ARG A 416 -10.48 -32.51 -32.19
C ARG A 416 -9.10 -32.58 -31.52
N LEU A 417 -8.99 -33.25 -30.37
CA LEU A 417 -7.72 -33.44 -29.68
C LEU A 417 -6.75 -34.30 -30.51
N ALA A 418 -7.24 -35.34 -31.19
CA ALA A 418 -6.43 -36.19 -32.06
C ALA A 418 -5.85 -35.39 -33.24
N GLU A 419 -6.67 -34.56 -33.88
CA GLU A 419 -6.25 -33.66 -34.96
C GLU A 419 -5.19 -32.66 -34.48
N LEU A 420 -5.48 -31.96 -33.37
CA LEU A 420 -4.55 -31.01 -32.76
C LEU A 420 -3.25 -31.69 -32.34
N TRP A 421 -3.31 -32.89 -31.78
CA TRP A 421 -2.12 -33.63 -31.35
C TRP A 421 -1.26 -34.04 -32.55
N SER A 422 -1.86 -34.64 -33.58
CA SER A 422 -1.18 -35.06 -34.81
C SER A 422 -0.44 -33.89 -35.46
N ALA A 423 -1.08 -32.71 -35.50
CA ALA A 423 -0.51 -31.51 -36.11
C ALA A 423 0.62 -30.85 -35.28
N ARG A 424 0.83 -31.26 -34.01
CA ARG A 424 1.72 -30.55 -33.07
C ARG A 424 2.80 -31.43 -32.45
N ARG A 425 2.59 -32.74 -32.35
CA ARG A 425 3.50 -33.70 -31.68
C ARG A 425 4.95 -33.59 -32.15
N GLN A 426 5.18 -33.38 -33.44
CA GLN A 426 6.52 -33.32 -34.04
C GLN A 426 7.38 -32.14 -33.55
N HIS A 427 6.75 -31.14 -32.90
CA HIS A 427 7.44 -29.97 -32.38
C HIS A 427 7.81 -30.08 -30.90
N LEU A 428 7.44 -31.19 -30.24
CA LEU A 428 7.75 -31.46 -28.84
C LEU A 428 8.96 -32.40 -28.75
N ASP A 429 9.68 -32.39 -27.63
CA ASP A 429 10.73 -33.37 -27.40
C ASP A 429 10.18 -34.80 -27.27
N ALA A 430 11.04 -35.80 -27.50
CA ALA A 430 10.64 -37.19 -27.53
C ALA A 430 10.03 -37.68 -26.20
N GLN A 431 10.48 -37.14 -25.06
CA GLN A 431 10.00 -37.55 -23.74
C GLN A 431 8.56 -37.06 -23.51
N LEU A 432 8.28 -35.80 -23.85
CA LEU A 432 6.94 -35.23 -23.75
C LEU A 432 5.97 -35.88 -24.75
N GLN A 433 6.44 -36.19 -25.97
CA GLN A 433 5.67 -36.95 -26.95
C GLN A 433 5.24 -38.32 -26.41
N GLN A 434 6.18 -39.11 -25.88
CA GLN A 434 5.89 -40.43 -25.32
C GLN A 434 4.89 -40.35 -24.15
N THR A 435 5.07 -39.36 -23.28
CA THR A 435 4.19 -39.17 -22.11
C THR A 435 2.77 -38.85 -22.55
N LEU A 436 2.58 -37.90 -23.48
CA LEU A 436 1.25 -37.53 -23.95
C LEU A 436 0.62 -38.62 -24.83
N ASP A 437 1.38 -39.30 -25.70
CA ASP A 437 0.89 -40.45 -26.49
C ASP A 437 0.33 -41.55 -25.56
N PHE A 438 1.03 -41.87 -24.47
CA PHE A 438 0.56 -42.84 -23.48
C PHE A 438 -0.79 -42.43 -22.88
N HIS A 439 -0.92 -41.18 -22.41
CA HIS A 439 -2.17 -40.69 -21.83
C HIS A 439 -3.30 -40.64 -22.85
N LEU A 440 -3.06 -40.12 -24.05
CA LEU A 440 -4.07 -39.99 -25.10
C LEU A 440 -4.60 -41.37 -25.56
N ARG A 441 -3.71 -42.37 -25.73
CA ARG A 441 -4.10 -43.75 -26.04
C ARG A 441 -4.93 -44.40 -24.94
N THR A 442 -4.53 -44.18 -23.68
CA THR A 442 -5.24 -44.73 -22.51
C THR A 442 -6.70 -44.30 -22.48
N PHE A 443 -7.02 -43.10 -22.98
CA PHE A 443 -8.38 -42.57 -23.04
C PHE A 443 -9.03 -42.62 -24.44
N GLY A 444 -8.45 -43.39 -25.38
CA GLY A 444 -9.03 -43.62 -26.71
C GLY A 444 -9.05 -42.39 -27.62
N VAL A 445 -8.12 -41.46 -27.43
CA VAL A 445 -8.01 -40.24 -28.26
C VAL A 445 -7.17 -40.49 -29.52
N VAL A 446 -6.10 -41.30 -29.45
CA VAL A 446 -5.17 -41.59 -30.55
C VAL A 446 -4.77 -43.05 -30.64
#